data_AF-A0A3A9BIU7-F1
#
_entry.id   AF-A0A3A9BIU7-F1
#
_cell.length_a   1.000
_cell.length_b   1.000
_cell.length_c   1.000
_cell.angle_alpha   90.00
_cell.angle_beta   90.00
_cell.angle_gamma   90.00
#
_symmetry.space_group_name_H-M   'P 1'
#
loop_
_entity.id
_entity.type
_entity.pdbx_description
1 polymer ?
#
loop_
_entity_poly.entity_id
_entity_poly.type
_entity_poly.pdbx_seq_one_letter_code
_entity_poly.pdbx_strand_id
1 'polypeptide(L)'
;MFYTKIYSGVYGSSSDIIDGSTQRIKYKKKSSDIDTRPFYLMVIFPKDSENVAVQKGLFIFQNVGQFGVKTITTTLMQEFFSNEFKITLKCNTISPDLFIKKVIRQDNIKKLVMIKNIKSSDNSDNIGKGYGSEVREIGNFYFNEKMWSRLMDKIRYVAGGRYNLFEFEQVAYDNLKVIVDIGGRTRKINLHNLENLSIIEAIPDEIKMADGHPNLSMLLEHFTKVATEYLEEMVLHIR
;
A
#
# COMPACT_ATOMS: atom_id res chain seq x y z
N MET A 1 -9.17 19.58 5.60
CA MET A 1 -8.16 18.89 4.75
C MET A 1 -6.96 19.82 4.60
N PHE A 2 -5.76 19.29 4.68
CA PHE A 2 -4.52 20.04 4.45
C PHE A 2 -3.71 19.32 3.38
N TYR A 3 -3.01 20.05 2.53
CA TYR A 3 -2.04 19.47 1.62
C TYR A 3 -0.71 20.21 1.75
N THR A 4 0.38 19.51 1.50
CA THR A 4 1.72 20.07 1.50
C THR A 4 2.56 19.44 0.40
N LYS A 5 3.57 20.19 -0.05
CA LYS A 5 4.53 19.77 -1.05
C LYS A 5 5.85 19.46 -0.37
N ILE A 6 6.32 18.23 -0.52
CA ILE A 6 7.57 17.73 0.05
C ILE A 6 8.57 17.62 -1.09
N TYR A 7 9.74 18.25 -0.94
CA TYR A 7 10.86 18.03 -1.84
C TYR A 7 11.75 16.94 -1.25
N SER A 8 11.94 15.88 -2.00
CA SER A 8 12.84 14.79 -1.61
C SER A 8 13.69 14.38 -2.80
N GLY A 9 14.94 14.02 -2.54
CA GLY A 9 15.91 13.71 -3.58
C GLY A 9 16.90 12.65 -3.11
N VAL A 10 17.64 12.11 -4.06
CA VAL A 10 18.66 11.10 -3.79
C VAL A 10 20.03 11.76 -3.85
N TYR A 11 20.78 11.63 -2.75
CA TYR A 11 22.21 11.90 -2.74
C TYR A 11 22.89 10.83 -3.61
N GLY A 12 23.73 11.24 -4.57
CA GLY A 12 24.55 10.24 -5.24
C GLY A 12 24.95 10.55 -6.68
N SER A 13 26.24 10.27 -6.89
CA SER A 13 27.07 10.22 -8.09
C SER A 13 26.95 11.38 -9.08
N SER A 14 28.12 11.87 -9.50
CA SER A 14 28.18 12.68 -10.71
C SER A 14 27.68 11.87 -11.90
N SER A 15 26.89 12.51 -12.75
CA SER A 15 26.32 11.88 -13.94
C SER A 15 26.03 12.93 -15.01
N ASP A 16 26.09 12.51 -16.27
CA ASP A 16 25.67 13.36 -17.38
C ASP A 16 24.17 13.17 -17.64
N ILE A 17 23.41 14.26 -17.64
CA ILE A 17 22.00 14.28 -18.03
C ILE A 17 21.96 14.49 -19.53
N ILE A 18 21.58 13.45 -20.25
CA ILE A 18 21.50 13.42 -21.70
C ILE A 18 20.08 13.77 -22.13
N ASP A 19 19.94 14.61 -23.16
CA ASP A 19 18.66 14.88 -23.78
C ASP A 19 18.19 13.64 -24.56
N GLY A 20 17.04 13.06 -24.18
CA GLY A 20 16.55 11.81 -24.74
C GLY A 20 16.22 11.86 -26.23
N SER A 21 16.01 13.06 -26.80
CA SER A 21 15.70 13.24 -28.22
C SER A 21 16.96 13.44 -29.08
N THR A 22 17.93 14.20 -28.57
CA THR A 22 19.16 14.54 -29.32
C THR A 22 20.38 13.69 -28.96
N GLN A 23 20.29 12.90 -27.89
CA GLN A 23 21.39 12.11 -27.30
C GLN A 23 22.62 12.95 -26.91
N ARG A 24 22.49 14.27 -26.80
CA ARG A 24 23.57 15.17 -26.38
C ARG A 24 23.52 15.43 -24.88
N ILE A 25 24.68 15.61 -24.26
CA ILE A 25 24.79 16.00 -22.86
C ILE A 25 24.18 17.40 -22.70
N LYS A 26 23.14 17.50 -21.87
CA LYS A 26 22.44 18.75 -21.57
C LYS A 26 22.96 19.39 -20.28
N TYR A 27 23.20 18.57 -19.26
CA TYR A 27 23.71 19.01 -17.95
C TYR A 27 24.67 17.98 -17.36
N LYS A 28 25.60 18.43 -16.50
CA LYS A 28 26.49 17.56 -15.72
C LYS A 28 26.17 17.71 -14.25
N LYS A 29 25.59 16.67 -13.67
CA LYS A 29 25.32 16.57 -12.23
C LYS A 29 26.64 16.35 -11.50
N LYS A 30 26.93 17.16 -10.49
CA LYS A 30 28.05 16.96 -9.56
C LYS A 30 27.65 16.01 -8.43
N SER A 31 28.64 15.45 -7.74
CA SER A 31 28.41 14.62 -6.54
C SER A 31 27.70 15.37 -5.41
N SER A 32 27.83 16.70 -5.36
CA SER A 32 27.14 17.59 -4.41
C SER A 32 25.70 17.90 -4.78
N ASP A 33 25.31 17.68 -6.05
CA ASP A 33 24.00 18.09 -6.54
C ASP A 33 22.93 17.07 -6.12
N ILE A 34 21.82 17.59 -5.61
CA ILE A 34 20.69 16.76 -5.17
C ILE A 34 19.59 16.86 -6.22
N ASP A 35 19.27 15.71 -6.82
CA ASP A 35 18.16 15.59 -7.76
C ASP A 35 16.85 15.49 -6.97
N THR A 36 16.29 16.65 -6.66
CA THR A 36 15.05 16.78 -5.88
C THR A 36 13.82 16.64 -6.76
N ARG A 37 12.80 15.95 -6.25
CA ARG A 37 11.50 15.78 -6.88
C ARG A 37 10.42 16.29 -5.93
N PRO A 38 9.37 16.93 -6.48
CA PRO A 38 8.21 17.30 -5.69
C PRO A 38 7.30 16.08 -5.46
N PHE A 39 6.83 15.93 -4.23
CA PHE A 39 5.82 14.96 -3.81
C PHE A 39 4.69 15.70 -3.12
N TYR A 40 3.45 15.36 -3.42
CA TYR A 40 2.30 15.90 -2.70
C TYR A 40 1.85 14.95 -1.59
N LEU A 41 1.64 15.51 -0.40
CA LEU A 41 1.02 14.85 0.75
C LEU A 41 -0.31 15.54 1.04
N MET A 42 -1.39 14.77 1.11
CA MET A 42 -2.67 15.24 1.65
C MET A 42 -2.93 14.61 3.01
N VAL A 43 -3.29 15.44 3.97
CA VAL A 43 -3.67 15.07 5.32
C VAL A 43 -5.14 15.37 5.52
N ILE A 44 -5.91 14.37 5.90
CA ILE A 44 -7.34 14.51 6.16
C ILE A 44 -7.64 14.11 7.60
N PHE A 45 -8.20 15.05 8.34
CA PHE A 45 -8.82 14.80 9.64
C PHE A 45 -10.32 15.03 9.48
N PRO A 46 -11.17 14.00 9.67
CA PRO A 46 -12.61 14.18 9.73
C PRO A 46 -12.95 15.05 10.94
N LYS A 47 -14.01 15.84 10.84
CA LYS A 47 -14.46 16.65 11.97
C LYS A 47 -15.15 15.77 13.01
N ASP A 48 -15.09 16.20 14.26
CA ASP A 48 -15.92 15.64 15.31
C ASP A 48 -17.40 15.80 14.94
N SER A 49 -18.20 14.81 15.32
CA SER A 49 -19.66 14.93 15.33
C SER A 49 -20.13 15.11 16.77
N GLU A 50 -21.36 15.59 16.97
CA GLU A 50 -21.95 15.79 18.31
C GLU A 50 -21.82 14.55 19.22
N ASN A 51 -21.77 13.36 18.63
CA ASN A 51 -21.74 12.08 19.35
C ASN A 51 -20.40 11.33 19.28
N VAL A 52 -19.44 11.77 18.44
CA VAL A 52 -18.19 11.03 18.20
C VAL A 52 -17.02 11.99 18.02
N ALA A 53 -16.03 11.89 18.92
CA ALA A 53 -14.72 12.50 18.75
C ALA A 53 -13.87 11.64 17.81
N VAL A 54 -13.43 12.21 16.69
CA VAL A 54 -12.67 11.49 15.67
C VAL A 54 -11.18 11.60 15.95
N GLN A 55 -10.58 10.48 16.36
CA GLN A 55 -9.14 10.38 16.64
C GLN A 55 -8.34 9.77 15.48
N LYS A 56 -8.96 9.60 14.30
CA LYS A 56 -8.36 8.94 13.14
C LYS A 56 -8.36 9.89 11.95
N GLY A 57 -7.27 9.87 11.18
CA GLY A 57 -7.14 10.62 9.94
C GLY A 57 -6.61 9.76 8.80
N LEU A 58 -6.55 10.34 7.62
CA LEU A 58 -6.00 9.73 6.42
C LEU A 58 -4.76 10.51 5.96
N PHE A 59 -3.73 9.78 5.54
CA PHE A 59 -2.62 10.32 4.77
C PHE A 59 -2.66 9.75 3.35
N ILE A 60 -2.65 10.63 2.35
CA ILE A 60 -2.49 10.27 0.94
C ILE A 60 -1.12 10.78 0.50
N PHE A 61 -0.22 9.86 0.16
CA PHE A 61 1.11 10.15 -0.34
C PHE A 61 1.15 9.94 -1.85
N GLN A 62 1.56 10.95 -2.59
CA GLN A 62 1.92 10.77 -3.99
C GLN A 62 3.23 9.97 -4.11
N ASN A 63 3.23 8.98 -5.00
CA ASN A 63 4.46 8.34 -5.47
C ASN A 63 4.83 8.88 -6.85
N VAL A 64 6.12 9.09 -7.10
CA VAL A 64 6.67 9.50 -8.41
C VAL A 64 7.56 8.38 -8.93
N GLY A 65 7.01 7.55 -9.82
CA GLY A 65 7.68 6.36 -10.33
C GLY A 65 7.94 5.33 -9.24
N GLN A 66 9.22 5.06 -8.95
CA GLN A 66 9.64 4.16 -7.86
C GLN A 66 9.91 4.89 -6.54
N PHE A 67 9.90 6.22 -6.56
CA PHE A 67 10.21 7.04 -5.40
C PHE A 67 8.93 7.39 -4.63
N GLY A 68 9.00 7.33 -3.32
CA GLY A 68 7.93 7.73 -2.41
C GLY A 68 8.51 8.29 -1.12
N VAL A 69 7.77 9.19 -0.47
CA VAL A 69 8.23 9.89 0.75
C VAL A 69 7.55 9.39 2.02
N LYS A 70 6.63 8.42 1.91
CA LYS A 70 5.84 7.91 3.04
C LYS A 70 6.69 7.62 4.27
N THR A 71 7.64 6.69 4.17
CA THR A 71 8.39 6.18 5.32
C THR A 71 9.11 7.30 6.08
N ILE A 72 9.94 8.07 5.37
CA ILE A 72 10.72 9.15 5.98
C ILE A 72 9.81 10.23 6.58
N THR A 73 8.75 10.63 5.87
CA THR A 73 7.79 11.61 6.38
C THR A 73 7.08 11.11 7.63
N THR A 74 6.60 9.86 7.65
CA THR A 74 5.92 9.30 8.83
C THR A 74 6.85 9.16 10.04
N THR A 75 8.11 8.78 9.83
CA THR A 75 9.11 8.67 10.91
C THR A 75 9.40 10.04 11.52
N LEU A 76 9.67 11.06 10.69
CA LEU A 76 9.92 12.42 11.18
C LEU A 76 8.69 13.01 11.88
N MET A 77 7.49 12.76 11.38
CA MET A 77 6.26 13.18 12.05
C MET A 77 6.11 12.48 13.41
N GLN A 78 6.38 11.18 13.49
CA GLN A 78 6.34 10.43 14.75
C GLN A 78 7.31 10.99 15.78
N GLU A 79 8.55 11.27 15.39
CA GLU A 79 9.56 11.88 16.25
C GLU A 79 9.10 13.26 16.73
N PHE A 80 8.63 14.11 15.81
CA PHE A 80 8.13 15.44 16.13
C PHE A 80 6.96 15.41 17.12
N PHE A 81 5.94 14.59 16.88
CA PHE A 81 4.79 14.46 17.77
C PHE A 81 5.17 13.88 19.14
N SER A 82 6.08 12.92 19.16
CA SER A 82 6.60 12.34 20.40
C SER A 82 7.41 13.35 21.21
N ASN A 83 8.25 14.15 20.56
CA ASN A 83 9.14 15.09 21.24
C ASN A 83 8.42 16.35 21.71
N GLU A 84 7.66 16.99 20.81
CA GLU A 84 7.04 18.30 21.06
C GLU A 84 5.71 18.18 21.82
N PHE A 85 4.90 17.16 21.52
CA PHE A 85 3.54 17.03 22.05
C PHE A 85 3.36 15.87 23.01
N LYS A 86 4.38 15.00 23.17
CA LYS A 86 4.32 13.77 23.97
C LYS A 86 3.17 12.83 23.54
N ILE A 87 2.83 12.83 22.25
CA ILE A 87 1.81 11.94 21.67
C ILE A 87 2.42 10.99 20.64
N THR A 88 1.84 9.78 20.53
CA THR A 88 2.31 8.76 19.59
C THR A 88 1.45 8.75 18.33
N LEU A 89 2.03 9.15 17.20
CA LEU A 89 1.39 9.00 15.88
C LEU A 89 1.54 7.55 15.37
N LYS A 90 0.44 6.83 15.17
CA LYS A 90 0.46 5.51 14.51
C LYS A 90 -0.12 5.60 13.10
N CYS A 91 0.67 5.24 12.11
CA CYS A 91 0.25 5.19 10.70
C CYS A 91 0.02 3.72 10.31
N ASN A 92 -1.23 3.27 10.42
CA ASN A 92 -1.62 1.90 10.05
C ASN A 92 -2.39 1.89 8.72
N THR A 93 -2.57 0.71 8.14
CA THR A 93 -3.45 0.54 6.97
C THR A 93 -4.88 0.93 7.32
N ILE A 94 -5.56 1.53 6.34
CA ILE A 94 -7.02 1.66 6.34
C ILE A 94 -7.62 0.26 6.52
N SER A 95 -8.74 0.13 7.25
CA SER A 95 -9.43 -1.13 7.62
C SER A 95 -9.13 -2.34 6.70
N PRO A 96 -8.76 -3.52 7.25
CA PRO A 96 -8.48 -4.72 6.46
C PRO A 96 -9.56 -5.06 5.42
N ASP A 97 -10.84 -4.88 5.75
CA ASP A 97 -11.94 -5.12 4.82
C ASP A 97 -11.93 -4.16 3.63
N LEU A 98 -11.70 -2.87 3.89
CA LEU A 98 -11.62 -1.84 2.86
C LEU A 98 -10.38 -2.04 1.97
N PHE A 99 -9.26 -2.45 2.57
CA PHE A 99 -8.06 -2.85 1.83
C PHE A 99 -8.37 -4.00 0.87
N ILE A 100 -8.99 -5.08 1.36
CA ILE A 100 -9.35 -6.25 0.53
C ILE A 100 -10.28 -5.84 -0.60
N LYS A 101 -11.34 -5.09 -0.30
CA LYS A 101 -12.36 -4.65 -1.27
C LYS A 101 -11.75 -3.83 -2.41
N LYS A 102 -10.81 -2.93 -2.11
CA LYS A 102 -10.18 -2.05 -3.13
C LYS A 102 -9.06 -2.76 -3.89
N VAL A 103 -8.29 -3.60 -3.21
CA VAL A 103 -7.05 -4.18 -3.75
C VAL A 103 -7.30 -5.50 -4.48
N ILE A 104 -8.26 -6.31 -4.03
CA ILE A 104 -8.57 -7.62 -4.62
C ILE A 104 -9.85 -7.48 -5.43
N ARG A 105 -9.72 -7.51 -6.76
CA ARG A 105 -10.81 -7.41 -7.72
C ARG A 105 -10.79 -8.63 -8.65
N GLN A 106 -11.95 -8.92 -9.25
CA GLN A 106 -12.13 -10.11 -10.07
C GLN A 106 -11.21 -10.13 -11.29
N ASP A 107 -10.92 -8.95 -11.85
CA ASP A 107 -10.08 -8.74 -13.04
C ASP A 107 -8.57 -8.77 -12.73
N ASN A 108 -8.19 -8.50 -11.47
CA ASN A 108 -6.79 -8.27 -11.11
C ASN A 108 -6.14 -9.42 -10.32
N ILE A 109 -6.92 -10.34 -9.76
CA ILE A 109 -6.41 -11.49 -9.03
C ILE A 109 -5.75 -12.49 -9.99
N LYS A 110 -4.52 -12.90 -9.68
CA LYS A 110 -3.74 -13.84 -10.51
C LYS A 110 -3.61 -15.20 -9.86
N LYS A 111 -3.26 -15.25 -8.58
CA LYS A 111 -3.02 -16.50 -7.85
C LYS A 111 -3.41 -16.40 -6.36
N LEU A 112 -3.79 -17.54 -5.79
CA LEU A 112 -3.81 -17.79 -4.36
C LEU A 112 -2.61 -18.69 -4.02
N VAL A 113 -1.87 -18.33 -2.98
CA VAL A 113 -0.67 -19.06 -2.53
C VAL A 113 -0.90 -19.45 -1.08
N MET A 114 -1.05 -20.74 -0.85
CA MET A 114 -1.32 -21.34 0.45
C MET A 114 -0.03 -21.96 0.97
N ILE A 115 0.28 -21.73 2.24
CA ILE A 115 1.54 -22.17 2.86
C ILE A 115 1.21 -22.99 4.10
N LYS A 116 1.80 -24.17 4.19
CA LYS A 116 1.76 -25.05 5.37
C LYS A 116 3.18 -25.25 5.85
N ASN A 117 3.45 -24.88 7.10
CA ASN A 117 4.75 -25.06 7.73
C ASN A 117 4.83 -26.48 8.28
N ILE A 118 5.95 -27.14 8.03
CA ILE A 118 6.21 -28.51 8.46
C ILE A 118 7.36 -28.44 9.45
N LYS A 119 7.10 -28.82 10.70
CA LYS A 119 8.14 -29.02 11.70
C LYS A 119 8.70 -30.44 11.57
N SER A 120 10.02 -30.58 11.57
CA SER A 120 10.64 -31.91 11.59
C SER A 120 10.22 -32.66 12.85
N SER A 121 9.92 -33.95 12.71
CA SER A 121 9.64 -34.86 13.81
C SER A 121 10.91 -35.32 14.53
N ASP A 122 12.10 -35.09 13.95
CA ASP A 122 13.38 -35.40 14.60
C ASP A 122 13.83 -34.24 15.49
N ASN A 123 14.11 -34.54 16.76
CA ASN A 123 14.60 -33.56 17.72
C ASN A 123 15.99 -33.04 17.39
N SER A 124 16.80 -33.79 16.64
CA SER A 124 18.15 -33.41 16.22
C SER A 124 18.12 -32.27 15.18
N ASP A 125 17.09 -32.25 14.33
CA ASP A 125 16.89 -31.20 13.31
C ASP A 125 16.47 -29.85 13.92
N ASN A 126 15.93 -29.86 15.14
CA ASN A 126 15.49 -28.65 15.84
C ASN A 126 16.66 -27.78 16.35
N ILE A 127 17.91 -28.23 16.20
CA ILE A 127 19.11 -27.50 16.64
C ILE A 127 19.54 -26.41 15.63
N GLY A 128 19.05 -26.42 14.38
CA GLY A 128 19.60 -25.56 13.31
C GLY A 128 18.66 -24.96 12.25
N LYS A 129 17.33 -25.07 12.39
CA LYS A 129 16.24 -24.78 11.41
C LYS A 129 15.57 -26.06 10.85
N GLY A 130 15.03 -26.90 11.72
CA GLY A 130 14.21 -28.08 11.35
C GLY A 130 12.80 -27.73 10.86
N TYR A 131 12.66 -26.73 9.99
CA TYR A 131 11.38 -26.26 9.48
C TYR A 131 11.39 -26.22 7.95
N GLY A 132 10.49 -26.98 7.33
CA GLY A 132 10.15 -26.90 5.91
C GLY A 132 8.83 -26.17 5.69
N SER A 133 8.50 -25.84 4.46
CA SER A 133 7.17 -25.32 4.10
C SER A 133 6.68 -25.95 2.81
N GLU A 134 5.47 -26.47 2.82
CA GLU A 134 4.73 -26.83 1.62
C GLU A 134 4.03 -25.57 1.09
N VAL A 135 4.22 -25.28 -0.20
CA VAL A 135 3.58 -24.15 -0.87
C VAL A 135 2.72 -24.70 -1.99
N ARG A 136 1.43 -24.38 -1.95
CA ARG A 136 0.47 -24.71 -3.01
C ARG A 136 -0.02 -23.42 -3.66
N GLU A 137 0.11 -23.32 -4.98
CA GLU A 137 -0.39 -22.20 -5.77
C GLU A 137 -1.59 -22.62 -6.62
N ILE A 138 -2.63 -21.80 -6.63
CA ILE A 138 -3.77 -21.92 -7.55
C ILE A 138 -3.84 -20.61 -8.33
N GLY A 139 -4.04 -20.69 -9.64
CA GLY A 139 -4.18 -19.53 -10.51
C GLY A 139 -5.12 -19.79 -11.68
N ASN A 140 -5.09 -18.91 -12.68
CA ASN A 140 -5.96 -18.98 -13.86
C ASN A 140 -7.44 -19.08 -13.50
N PHE A 141 -7.87 -18.23 -12.58
CA PHE A 141 -9.23 -18.25 -12.08
C PHE A 141 -10.24 -17.79 -13.13
N TYR A 142 -11.39 -18.46 -13.17
CA TYR A 142 -12.57 -18.01 -13.87
C TYR A 142 -13.74 -17.98 -12.89
N PHE A 143 -14.26 -16.79 -12.61
CA PHE A 143 -15.32 -16.60 -11.62
C PHE A 143 -16.60 -16.14 -12.31
N ASN A 144 -17.72 -16.78 -11.95
CA ASN A 144 -19.02 -16.13 -12.05
C ASN A 144 -19.29 -15.29 -10.77
N GLU A 145 -20.26 -14.39 -10.82
CA GLU A 145 -20.62 -13.49 -9.70
C GLU A 145 -20.79 -14.22 -8.36
N LYS A 146 -21.50 -15.35 -8.37
CA LYS A 146 -21.76 -16.14 -7.16
C LYS A 146 -20.48 -16.75 -6.58
N MET A 147 -19.57 -17.23 -7.43
CA MET A 147 -18.29 -17.79 -7.02
C MET A 147 -17.34 -16.71 -6.51
N TRP A 148 -17.33 -15.54 -7.18
CA TRP A 148 -16.56 -14.38 -6.76
C TRP A 148 -16.98 -13.89 -5.37
N SER A 149 -18.29 -13.69 -5.15
CA SER A 149 -18.82 -13.29 -3.84
C SER A 149 -18.40 -14.27 -2.75
N ARG A 150 -18.57 -15.58 -2.99
CA ARG A 150 -18.16 -16.63 -2.03
C ARG A 150 -16.67 -16.60 -1.72
N LEU A 151 -15.83 -16.41 -2.74
CA LEU A 151 -14.39 -16.30 -2.54
C LEU A 151 -14.04 -15.07 -1.70
N MET A 152 -14.62 -13.92 -2.03
CA MET A 152 -14.39 -12.67 -1.31
C MET A 152 -14.81 -12.77 0.15
N ASP A 153 -15.94 -13.43 0.45
CA ASP A 153 -16.37 -13.68 1.83
C ASP A 153 -15.34 -14.52 2.61
N LYS A 154 -14.74 -15.52 1.96
CA LYS A 154 -13.68 -16.33 2.58
C LYS A 154 -12.37 -15.56 2.74
N ILE A 155 -11.97 -14.76 1.75
CA ILE A 155 -10.78 -13.91 1.85
C ILE A 155 -10.95 -12.91 3.00
N ARG A 156 -12.11 -12.26 3.10
CA ARG A 156 -12.47 -11.35 4.20
C ARG A 156 -12.44 -12.04 5.55
N TYR A 157 -13.01 -13.24 5.64
CA TYR A 157 -12.94 -14.04 6.85
C TYR A 157 -11.48 -14.28 7.28
N VAL A 158 -10.64 -14.80 6.38
CA VAL A 158 -9.22 -15.10 6.71
C VAL A 158 -8.47 -13.84 7.13
N ALA A 159 -8.71 -12.73 6.44
CA ALA A 159 -8.04 -11.47 6.70
C ALA A 159 -8.56 -10.71 7.94
N GLY A 160 -9.80 -10.96 8.36
CA GLY A 160 -10.41 -10.32 9.52
C GLY A 160 -9.82 -10.77 10.85
N GLY A 161 -9.09 -11.89 10.88
CA GLY A 161 -8.48 -12.42 12.09
C GLY A 161 -7.04 -12.88 11.87
N ARG A 162 -6.15 -12.48 12.80
CA ARG A 162 -4.72 -12.78 12.74
C ARG A 162 -4.41 -14.29 12.71
N TYR A 163 -5.31 -15.11 13.26
CA TYR A 163 -5.17 -16.57 13.40
C TYR A 163 -6.30 -17.35 12.73
N ASN A 164 -7.05 -16.74 11.81
CA ASN A 164 -8.17 -17.43 11.17
C ASN A 164 -7.64 -18.54 10.28
N LEU A 165 -7.84 -19.79 10.71
CA LEU A 165 -7.47 -20.97 9.96
C LEU A 165 -8.38 -21.11 8.72
N PHE A 166 -7.81 -21.70 7.68
CA PHE A 166 -8.55 -22.07 6.48
C PHE A 166 -8.07 -23.43 5.97
N GLU A 167 -8.96 -24.10 5.26
CA GLU A 167 -8.70 -25.40 4.65
C GLU A 167 -8.99 -25.32 3.15
N PHE A 168 -8.22 -26.08 2.38
CA PHE A 168 -8.47 -26.29 0.96
C PHE A 168 -8.26 -27.77 0.66
N GLU A 169 -9.23 -28.41 -0.01
CA GLU A 169 -9.22 -29.86 -0.27
C GLU A 169 -8.93 -30.71 0.98
N GLN A 170 -9.55 -30.35 2.11
CA GLN A 170 -9.40 -31.04 3.41
C GLN A 170 -7.97 -30.95 3.99
N VAL A 171 -7.13 -30.07 3.47
CA VAL A 171 -5.80 -29.77 4.01
C VAL A 171 -5.84 -28.40 4.68
N ALA A 172 -5.47 -28.36 5.96
CA ALA A 172 -5.29 -27.12 6.71
C ALA A 172 -3.97 -26.44 6.33
N TYR A 173 -4.03 -25.12 6.14
CA TYR A 173 -2.89 -24.27 5.82
C TYR A 173 -2.71 -23.18 6.88
N ASP A 174 -1.47 -22.76 7.10
CA ASP A 174 -1.13 -21.78 8.13
C ASP A 174 -1.20 -20.33 7.63
N ASN A 175 -1.11 -20.13 6.30
CA ASN A 175 -1.03 -18.79 5.74
C ASN A 175 -1.58 -18.73 4.31
N LEU A 176 -2.44 -17.74 4.06
CA LEU A 176 -2.96 -17.41 2.74
C LEU A 176 -2.35 -16.10 2.21
N LYS A 177 -1.75 -16.19 1.03
CA LYS A 177 -1.28 -15.03 0.27
C LYS A 177 -2.04 -14.90 -1.05
N VAL A 178 -2.35 -13.69 -1.45
CA VAL A 178 -3.01 -13.38 -2.73
C VAL A 178 -2.02 -12.65 -3.62
N ILE A 179 -1.90 -13.09 -4.87
CA ILE A 179 -1.12 -12.41 -5.90
C ILE A 179 -2.11 -11.65 -6.79
N VAL A 180 -1.97 -10.32 -6.82
CA VAL A 180 -2.80 -9.41 -7.62
C VAL A 180 -1.92 -8.58 -8.55
N ASP A 181 -2.49 -8.10 -9.64
CA ASP A 181 -1.87 -7.11 -10.52
C ASP A 181 -2.41 -5.71 -10.19
N ILE A 182 -1.52 -4.77 -9.85
CA ILE A 182 -1.88 -3.39 -9.53
C ILE A 182 -1.03 -2.48 -10.40
N GLY A 183 -1.66 -1.80 -11.36
CA GLY A 183 -0.98 -0.87 -12.27
C GLY A 183 0.12 -1.54 -13.10
N GLY A 184 -0.11 -2.77 -13.56
CA GLY A 184 0.84 -3.56 -14.36
C GLY A 184 1.99 -4.18 -13.55
N ARG A 185 1.92 -4.13 -12.22
CA ARG A 185 2.91 -4.75 -11.32
C ARG A 185 2.25 -5.80 -10.45
N THR A 186 2.80 -7.01 -10.49
CA THR A 186 2.40 -8.10 -9.61
C THR A 186 2.79 -7.82 -8.15
N ARG A 187 1.82 -7.94 -7.25
CA ARG A 187 1.98 -7.77 -5.80
C ARG A 187 1.51 -9.02 -5.06
N LYS A 188 2.31 -9.46 -4.08
CA LYS A 188 1.97 -10.57 -3.18
C LYS A 188 1.55 -10.02 -1.83
N ILE A 189 0.28 -10.24 -1.47
CA ILE A 189 -0.38 -9.75 -0.27
C ILE A 189 -0.50 -10.90 0.70
N ASN A 190 -0.07 -10.73 1.96
CA ASN A 190 -0.29 -11.70 3.02
C ASN A 190 -1.54 -11.30 3.81
N LEU A 191 -2.58 -12.14 3.77
CA LEU A 191 -3.87 -11.83 4.40
C LEU A 191 -3.80 -11.80 5.94
N HIS A 192 -2.81 -12.45 6.56
CA HIS A 192 -2.60 -12.41 8.01
C HIS A 192 -1.75 -11.22 8.48
N ASN A 193 -1.25 -10.38 7.56
CA ASN A 193 -0.42 -9.22 7.87
C ASN A 193 -0.81 -8.02 7.02
N LEU A 194 -2.10 -7.68 7.03
CA LEU A 194 -2.63 -6.53 6.30
C LEU A 194 -2.33 -5.19 6.98
N GLU A 195 -2.10 -5.18 8.30
CA GLU A 195 -1.95 -3.96 9.11
C GLU A 195 -0.81 -3.04 8.65
N ASN A 196 0.22 -3.62 8.03
CA ASN A 196 1.43 -2.92 7.57
C ASN A 196 1.40 -2.53 6.08
N LEU A 197 0.30 -2.81 5.38
CA LEU A 197 0.19 -2.51 3.95
C LEU A 197 -0.27 -1.06 3.72
N SER A 198 -0.29 -0.65 2.46
CA SER A 198 -0.86 0.63 2.08
C SER A 198 -1.55 0.44 0.76
N ILE A 199 -2.71 1.06 0.62
CA ILE A 199 -3.43 1.00 -0.64
C ILE A 199 -2.69 1.92 -1.60
N ILE A 200 -2.26 1.35 -2.72
CA ILE A 200 -1.61 2.08 -3.81
C ILE A 200 -2.62 2.17 -4.93
N GLU A 201 -2.98 3.39 -5.29
CA GLU A 201 -3.88 3.68 -6.40
C GLU A 201 -3.12 4.32 -7.55
N ALA A 202 -3.53 3.95 -8.77
CA ALA A 202 -3.01 4.60 -9.96
C ALA A 202 -3.65 5.98 -10.09
N ILE A 203 -2.83 6.99 -10.38
CA ILE A 203 -3.31 8.32 -10.72
C ILE A 203 -3.64 8.31 -12.23
N PRO A 204 -4.84 8.74 -12.64
CA PRO A 204 -5.22 8.82 -14.05
C PRO A 204 -4.21 9.61 -14.91
N ASP A 205 -3.92 9.11 -16.11
CA ASP A 205 -2.95 9.73 -17.03
C ASP A 205 -3.38 11.14 -17.48
N GLU A 206 -4.67 11.44 -17.47
CA GLU A 206 -5.26 12.75 -17.77
C GLU A 206 -4.76 13.86 -16.83
N ILE A 207 -4.34 13.50 -15.61
CA ILE A 207 -3.82 14.46 -14.63
C ILE A 207 -2.37 14.85 -14.97
N LYS A 208 -1.68 14.07 -15.80
CA LYS A 208 -0.25 14.29 -16.12
C LYS A 208 -0.08 15.44 -17.10
N MET A 209 0.75 16.40 -16.73
CA MET A 209 1.16 17.52 -17.59
C MET A 209 2.34 17.13 -18.50
N ALA A 210 2.62 17.97 -19.49
CA ALA A 210 3.69 17.77 -20.46
C ALA A 210 5.10 17.71 -19.84
N ASP A 211 5.31 18.33 -18.67
CA ASP A 211 6.56 18.28 -17.91
C ASP A 211 6.74 16.98 -17.10
N GLY A 212 5.73 16.09 -17.14
CA GLY A 212 5.73 14.82 -16.41
C GLY A 212 5.24 14.94 -14.97
N HIS A 213 4.89 16.13 -14.49
CA HIS A 213 4.26 16.35 -13.19
C HIS A 213 2.73 16.39 -13.31
N PRO A 214 1.99 16.11 -12.23
CA PRO A 214 0.53 16.22 -12.27
C PRO A 214 0.08 17.69 -12.22
N ASN A 215 -1.04 17.99 -12.88
CA ASN A 215 -1.78 19.23 -12.68
C ASN A 215 -2.29 19.25 -11.24
N LEU A 216 -1.86 20.26 -10.47
CA LEU A 216 -2.14 20.32 -9.04
C LEU A 216 -3.64 20.38 -8.73
N SER A 217 -4.44 21.12 -9.50
CA SER A 217 -5.89 21.24 -9.24
C SER A 217 -6.57 19.90 -9.44
N MET A 218 -6.30 19.25 -10.56
CA MET A 218 -6.87 17.93 -10.89
C MET A 218 -6.39 16.85 -9.92
N LEU A 219 -5.13 16.93 -9.46
CA LEU A 219 -4.60 16.02 -8.45
C LEU A 219 -5.32 16.18 -7.10
N LEU A 220 -5.54 17.41 -6.65
CA LEU A 220 -6.24 17.68 -5.39
C LEU A 220 -7.71 17.27 -5.47
N GLU A 221 -8.37 17.48 -6.61
CA GLU A 221 -9.72 16.97 -6.86
C GLU A 221 -9.75 15.44 -6.80
N HIS A 222 -8.80 14.77 -7.45
CA HIS A 222 -8.68 13.32 -7.39
C HIS A 222 -8.43 12.82 -5.97
N PHE A 223 -7.50 13.43 -5.22
CA PHE A 223 -7.24 13.07 -3.83
C PHE A 223 -8.46 13.29 -2.93
N THR A 224 -9.21 14.37 -3.17
CA THR A 224 -10.45 14.66 -2.41
C THR A 224 -11.50 13.60 -2.67
N LYS A 225 -11.71 13.22 -3.94
CA LYS A 225 -12.63 12.14 -4.31
C LYS A 225 -12.25 10.83 -3.62
N VAL A 226 -10.98 10.43 -3.74
CA VAL A 226 -10.45 9.20 -3.13
C VAL A 226 -10.61 9.23 -1.60
N ALA A 227 -10.28 10.36 -0.96
CA ALA A 227 -10.43 10.53 0.49
C ALA A 227 -11.90 10.38 0.94
N THR A 228 -12.85 10.99 0.21
CA THR A 228 -14.28 10.88 0.53
C THR A 228 -14.76 9.43 0.44
N GLU A 229 -14.40 8.70 -0.62
CA GLU A 229 -14.73 7.28 -0.75
C GLU A 229 -14.21 6.45 0.43
N TYR A 230 -12.98 6.69 0.87
CA TYR A 230 -12.43 6.00 2.04
C TYR A 230 -13.15 6.34 3.33
N LEU A 231 -13.52 7.60 3.51
CA LEU A 231 -14.15 8.07 4.74
C LEU A 231 -15.59 7.59 4.89
N GLU A 232 -16.34 7.51 3.79
CA GLU A 232 -17.67 6.89 3.76
C GLU A 232 -17.60 5.42 4.20
N GLU A 233 -16.66 4.65 3.65
CA GLU A 233 -16.49 3.23 3.99
C GLU A 233 -15.92 3.02 5.40
N MET A 234 -15.17 3.98 5.94
CA MET A 234 -14.70 3.97 7.32
C MET A 234 -15.76 4.39 8.34
N VAL A 235 -16.97 4.78 7.90
CA VAL A 235 -18.04 5.36 8.74
C VAL A 235 -17.52 6.61 9.51
N LEU A 236 -16.60 7.36 8.90
CA LEU A 236 -16.06 8.61 9.41
C LEU A 236 -16.59 9.74 8.53
N HIS A 237 -17.77 10.28 8.85
CA HIS A 237 -18.36 11.34 8.03
C HIS A 237 -17.57 12.65 8.14
N ILE A 238 -17.23 13.26 7.00
CA ILE A 238 -16.88 14.68 6.94
C ILE A 238 -18.20 15.44 6.80
N ARG A 239 -18.58 16.22 7.81
CA ARG A 239 -19.55 17.32 7.67
C ARG A 239 -18.82 18.66 7.81
#